data_AF-A0A1H6QQQ3-F1
#
_entry.id   AF-A0A1H6QQQ3-F1
#
_cell.length_a   1.000
_cell.length_b   1.000
_cell.length_c   1.000
_cell.angle_alpha   90.00
_cell.angle_beta   90.00
_cell.angle_gamma   90.00
#
_symmetry.space_group_name_H-M   'P 1'
#
loop_
_entity.id
_entity.type
_entity.pdbx_description
1 polymer ?
#
loop_
_entity_poly.entity_id
_entity_poly.type
_entity_poly.pdbx_seq_one_letter_code
_entity_poly.pdbx_strand_id
1 'polypeptide(L)'
;MSEIKENYYHIYVLLKDRIRFESQLINKQISFYSDENQMKLRYYLLEKDKVEIDKILIENEIIANYETNEIIDYRDNIKIQKVYIYIVIVIILLILIIDYIK
;
A
#
# COMPACT_ATOMS: atom_id res chain seq x y z
N MET A 1 5.87 30.69 -16.12
CA MET A 1 6.49 30.12 -14.90
C MET A 1 6.18 28.62 -14.91
N SER A 2 6.90 27.86 -15.73
CA SER A 2 6.51 26.52 -16.16
C SER A 2 7.76 25.71 -16.51
N GLU A 3 8.54 25.29 -15.49
CA GLU A 3 9.79 24.56 -15.76
C GLU A 3 10.30 23.71 -14.57
N ILE A 4 9.41 23.16 -13.73
CA ILE A 4 9.79 22.22 -12.64
C ILE A 4 8.98 20.90 -12.70
N LYS A 5 8.39 20.56 -13.85
CA LYS A 5 7.46 19.43 -13.95
C LYS A 5 8.09 18.08 -14.30
N GLU A 6 9.36 18.01 -14.69
CA GLU A 6 9.91 16.77 -15.28
C GLU A 6 10.48 15.75 -14.28
N ASN A 7 10.66 16.08 -13.01
CA ASN A 7 11.29 15.17 -12.03
C ASN A 7 10.47 14.94 -10.76
N TYR A 8 9.23 15.43 -10.70
CA TYR A 8 8.37 15.26 -9.55
C TYR A 8 7.11 14.50 -9.94
N TYR A 9 6.81 13.46 -9.18
CA TYR A 9 5.53 12.77 -9.23
C TYR A 9 4.78 13.03 -7.93
N HIS A 10 3.50 12.67 -7.89
CA HIS A 10 2.74 12.77 -6.65
C HIS A 10 1.95 11.52 -6.34
N ILE A 11 1.73 11.32 -5.04
CA ILE A 11 0.94 10.24 -4.49
C ILE A 11 -0.04 10.78 -3.48
N TYR A 12 -1.15 10.08 -3.31
CA TYR A 12 -2.14 10.37 -2.28
C TYR A 12 -2.00 9.36 -1.15
N VAL A 13 -1.70 9.83 0.05
CA VAL A 13 -1.66 8.96 1.24
C VAL A 13 -2.91 9.19 2.07
N LEU A 14 -3.45 8.12 2.63
CA LEU A 14 -4.58 8.22 3.55
C LEU A 14 -4.18 8.97 4.83
N LEU A 15 -5.07 9.80 5.36
CA LEU A 15 -4.83 10.59 6.57
C LEU A 15 -4.38 9.74 7.76
N LYS A 16 -4.93 8.52 7.89
CA LYS A 16 -4.58 7.55 8.95
C LYS A 16 -3.10 7.13 8.92
N ASP A 17 -2.47 7.16 7.74
CA ASP A 17 -1.10 6.69 7.53
C ASP A 17 -0.09 7.85 7.42
N ARG A 18 -0.55 9.12 7.52
CA ARG A 18 0.26 10.35 7.44
C ARG A 18 1.52 10.30 8.30
N ILE A 19 1.32 10.13 9.60
CA ILE A 19 2.40 10.24 10.60
C ILE A 19 3.48 9.20 10.32
N ARG A 20 3.05 7.97 9.97
CA ARG A 20 3.95 6.88 9.66
C ARG A 20 4.71 7.12 8.37
N PHE A 21 4.03 7.61 7.34
CA PHE A 21 4.65 7.92 6.05
C PHE A 21 5.70 9.04 6.19
N GLU A 22 5.32 10.17 6.78
CA GLU A 22 6.24 11.31 6.99
C GLU A 22 7.44 10.91 7.87
N SER A 23 7.23 10.13 8.93
CA SER A 23 8.32 9.63 9.76
C SER A 23 9.33 8.79 8.96
N GLN A 24 8.87 7.92 8.05
CA GLN A 24 9.77 7.12 7.21
C GLN A 24 10.55 7.98 6.21
N LEU A 25 9.90 8.99 5.60
CA LEU A 25 10.57 9.92 4.69
C LEU A 25 11.66 10.72 5.43
N ILE A 26 11.35 11.23 6.62
CA ILE A 26 12.31 11.98 7.46
C ILE A 26 13.49 11.09 7.86
N ASN A 27 13.23 9.87 8.31
CA ASN A 27 14.28 8.93 8.73
C ASN A 27 15.24 8.57 7.58
N LYS A 28 14.73 8.51 6.35
CA LYS A 28 15.50 8.23 5.14
C LYS A 28 16.01 9.50 4.42
N GLN A 29 15.82 10.68 5.02
CA GLN A 29 16.22 11.98 4.47
C GLN A 29 15.65 12.26 3.07
N ILE A 30 14.46 11.73 2.78
CA ILE A 30 13.77 11.94 1.49
C ILE A 30 13.04 13.27 1.56
N SER A 31 13.33 14.15 0.60
CA SER A 31 12.67 15.45 0.49
C SER A 31 11.27 15.29 -0.09
N PHE A 32 10.28 15.90 0.56
CA PHE A 32 8.89 15.88 0.12
C PHE A 32 8.21 17.23 0.32
N TYR A 33 7.16 17.47 -0.46
CA TYR A 33 6.23 18.59 -0.25
C TYR A 33 4.82 18.02 -0.14
N SER A 34 4.02 18.51 0.82
CA SER A 34 2.65 18.02 1.04
C SER A 34 1.63 19.13 0.83
N ASP A 35 0.53 18.80 0.15
CA ASP A 35 -0.64 19.66 -0.02
C ASP A 35 -1.90 18.93 0.49
N GLU A 36 -2.69 19.62 1.30
CA GLU A 36 -3.91 19.09 1.89
C GLU A 36 -5.10 19.45 1.00
N ASN A 37 -5.57 18.49 0.19
CA ASN A 37 -6.74 18.71 -0.66
C ASN A 37 -7.93 17.85 -0.22
N GLN A 38 -8.93 18.53 0.36
CA GLN A 38 -10.33 18.14 0.60
C GLN A 38 -10.65 16.82 1.32
N MET A 39 -9.69 15.90 1.52
CA MET A 39 -9.76 14.65 2.31
C MET A 39 -8.55 13.72 2.05
N LYS A 40 -7.63 14.09 1.15
CA LYS A 40 -6.43 13.29 0.81
C LYS A 40 -5.18 14.15 0.93
N LEU A 41 -4.13 13.60 1.53
CA LEU A 41 -2.82 14.23 1.58
C LEU A 41 -2.08 13.92 0.29
N ARG A 42 -1.82 14.95 -0.52
CA ARG A 42 -1.03 14.80 -1.74
C ARG A 42 0.43 15.10 -1.41
N TYR A 43 1.30 14.14 -1.67
CA TYR A 43 2.75 14.31 -1.52
C TYR A 43 3.40 14.41 -2.88
N TYR A 44 4.25 15.42 -3.06
CA TYR A 44 5.10 15.60 -4.23
C TYR A 44 6.51 15.10 -3.89
N LEU A 45 6.99 14.19 -4.71
CA LEU A 45 8.18 13.37 -4.45
C LEU A 45 9.05 13.35 -5.71
N LEU A 46 10.36 13.26 -5.51
CA LEU A 46 11.32 13.22 -6.61
C LEU A 46 11.35 11.83 -7.25
N GLU A 47 11.34 11.74 -8.57
CA GLU A 47 11.36 10.45 -9.28
C GLU A 47 12.60 9.61 -8.94
N LYS A 48 13.75 10.23 -8.66
CA LYS A 48 14.97 9.52 -8.23
C LYS A 48 14.76 8.69 -6.96
N ASP A 49 13.82 9.09 -6.09
CA ASP A 49 13.57 8.46 -4.79
C ASP A 49 12.43 7.44 -4.89
N LYS A 50 11.84 7.24 -6.08
CA LYS A 50 10.67 6.39 -6.31
C LYS A 50 10.85 4.96 -5.84
N VAL A 51 12.01 4.35 -6.12
CA VAL A 51 12.32 2.97 -5.69
C VAL A 51 12.37 2.86 -4.17
N GLU A 52 12.92 3.87 -3.49
CA GLU A 52 12.99 3.91 -2.04
C GLU A 52 11.60 4.11 -1.42
N ILE A 53 10.79 4.98 -2.04
CA ILE A 53 9.42 5.27 -1.62
C ILE A 53 8.52 4.04 -1.81
N ASP A 54 8.63 3.32 -2.93
CA ASP A 54 7.88 2.09 -3.15
C ASP A 54 8.18 1.04 -2.07
N LYS A 55 9.45 0.90 -1.66
CA LYS A 55 9.81 0.04 -0.53
C LYS A 55 9.16 0.50 0.78
N ILE A 56 9.20 1.80 1.08
CA ILE A 56 8.54 2.35 2.29
C ILE A 56 7.07 1.99 2.29
N LEU A 57 6.37 2.16 1.16
CA LEU A 57 4.94 1.87 1.05
C LEU A 57 4.64 0.39 1.30
N ILE A 58 5.41 -0.52 0.67
CA ILE A 58 5.19 -1.96 0.79
C ILE A 58 5.56 -2.47 2.19
N GLU A 59 6.77 -2.16 2.67
CA GLU A 59 7.29 -2.65 3.95
C GLU A 59 6.45 -2.15 5.14
N ASN A 60 5.86 -0.97 4.99
CA ASN A 60 5.04 -0.37 6.02
C ASN A 60 3.54 -0.56 5.83
N GLU A 61 3.09 -1.33 4.83
CA GLU A 61 1.67 -1.49 4.51
C GLU A 61 0.93 -0.14 4.37
N ILE A 62 1.61 0.91 3.88
CA ILE A 62 1.04 2.25 3.73
C ILE A 62 0.22 2.27 2.44
N ILE A 63 -1.07 2.56 2.57
CA ILE A 63 -1.97 2.64 1.43
C ILE A 63 -1.80 4.01 0.78
N ALA A 64 -1.14 4.04 -0.38
CA ALA A 64 -0.94 5.23 -1.19
C ALA A 64 -1.47 5.02 -2.61
N ASN A 65 -2.12 6.05 -3.15
CA ASN A 65 -2.64 6.08 -4.51
C ASN A 65 -1.66 6.84 -5.41
N TYR A 66 -1.08 6.15 -6.37
CA TYR A 66 -0.51 6.79 -7.55
C TYR A 66 -1.65 7.30 -8.41
N GLU A 67 -1.42 8.36 -9.17
CA GLU A 67 -2.45 9.03 -9.98
C GLU A 67 -3.18 8.10 -10.98
N THR A 68 -2.65 6.91 -11.23
CA THR A 68 -3.11 5.99 -12.28
C THR A 68 -3.80 4.70 -11.83
N ASN A 69 -3.74 4.28 -10.55
CA ASN A 69 -4.28 2.96 -10.18
C ASN A 69 -5.31 3.03 -9.05
N GLU A 70 -6.42 2.32 -9.27
CA GLU A 70 -7.48 2.05 -8.30
C GLU A 70 -6.90 1.51 -6.99
N ILE A 71 -7.57 1.86 -5.89
CA ILE A 71 -7.20 1.51 -4.53
C ILE A 71 -7.30 -0.01 -4.39
N ILE A 72 -6.18 -0.71 -4.56
CA ILE A 72 -6.05 -2.10 -4.14
C ILE A 72 -5.59 -2.05 -2.69
N ASP A 73 -6.53 -2.05 -1.74
CA ASP A 73 -6.21 -2.26 -0.34
C ASP A 73 -5.67 -3.69 -0.18
N TYR A 74 -4.35 -3.81 -0.17
CA TYR A 74 -3.66 -5.11 -0.07
C TYR A 74 -4.04 -5.86 1.22
N ARG A 75 -4.47 -5.15 2.28
CA ARG A 75 -4.85 -5.75 3.57
C ARG A 75 -6.17 -6.52 3.47
N ASP A 76 -7.09 -6.07 2.64
CA ASP A 76 -8.34 -6.79 2.39
C ASP A 76 -8.09 -8.08 1.61
N ASN A 77 -7.19 -8.03 0.61
CA ASN A 77 -6.82 -9.22 -0.16
C ASN A 77 -6.14 -10.29 0.70
N ILE A 78 -5.24 -9.94 1.62
CA ILE A 78 -4.59 -10.93 2.50
C ILE A 78 -5.61 -11.61 3.43
N LYS A 79 -6.59 -10.87 3.97
CA LYS A 79 -7.63 -11.44 4.83
C LYS A 79 -8.50 -12.43 4.06
N ILE A 80 -8.95 -12.05 2.86
CA ILE A 80 -9.76 -12.90 1.99
C ILE A 80 -8.98 -14.16 1.58
N GLN A 81 -7.69 -14.03 1.24
CA GLN A 81 -6.82 -15.17 0.91
C GLN A 81 -6.65 -16.13 2.09
N LYS A 82 -6.46 -15.63 3.32
CA LYS A 82 -6.37 -16.47 4.53
C LYS A 82 -7.67 -17.24 4.78
N VAL A 83 -8.83 -16.59 4.62
CA VAL A 83 -10.15 -17.24 4.76
C VAL A 83 -10.34 -18.32 3.70
N TYR A 84 -9.96 -18.04 2.45
CA TYR A 84 -10.03 -19.02 1.35
C TYR A 84 -9.18 -20.25 1.64
N ILE A 85 -7.91 -20.07 2.04
CA ILE A 85 -7.01 -21.18 2.42
C ILE A 85 -7.62 -22.01 3.56
N TYR A 86 -8.18 -21.36 4.58
CA TYR A 86 -8.82 -22.04 5.69
C TYR A 86 -9.99 -22.94 5.23
N ILE A 87 -10.86 -22.42 4.35
CA ILE A 87 -11.98 -23.18 3.78
C ILE A 87 -11.48 -24.40 2.99
N VAL A 88 -10.44 -24.23 2.17
CA VAL A 88 -9.85 -25.32 1.39
C VAL A 88 -9.31 -26.42 2.30
N ILE A 89 -8.60 -26.07 3.38
CA ILE A 89 -8.08 -27.03 4.36
C ILE A 89 -9.22 -27.81 5.03
N VAL A 90 -10.30 -27.12 5.42
CA VAL A 90 -11.48 -27.76 6.04
C VAL A 90 -12.12 -28.76 5.09
N ILE A 91 -12.29 -28.41 3.80
CA ILE A 91 -12.86 -29.31 2.79
C ILE A 91 -11.97 -30.55 2.60
N ILE A 92 -10.65 -30.38 2.49
CA ILE A 92 -9.72 -31.50 2.35
C ILE A 92 -9.81 -32.43 3.56
N LEU A 93 -9.85 -31.89 4.79
CA LEU A 93 -10.01 -32.70 6.00
C LEU A 93 -11.32 -33.47 6.02
N LEU A 94 -12.44 -32.86 5.62
CA LEU A 94 -13.73 -33.54 5.53
C LEU A 94 -13.71 -34.70 4.53
N ILE A 95 -13.09 -34.51 3.37
CA ILE A 95 -12.94 -35.58 2.36
C ILE A 95 -12.12 -36.74 2.93
N LEU A 96 -11.00 -36.45 3.59
CA LEU A 96 -10.16 -37.48 4.21
C LEU A 96 -10.89 -38.24 5.32
N ILE A 97 -11.70 -37.56 6.12
CA ILE A 97 -12.51 -38.20 7.17
C ILE A 97 -13.57 -39.12 6.56
N ILE A 98 -14.26 -38.66 5.50
CA ILE A 98 -15.27 -39.46 4.80
C ILE A 98 -14.64 -40.70 4.17
N ASP A 99 -13.47 -40.56 3.56
CA ASP A 99 -12.72 -41.69 2.97
C ASP A 99 -12.23 -42.66 4.04
N TYR A 100 -11.78 -42.17 5.20
CA TYR A 100 -11.33 -43.00 6.32
C TYR A 100 -12.46 -43.80 7.01
N ILE A 101 -13.68 -43.24 7.05
CA ILE A 101 -14.83 -43.90 7.70
C ILE A 101 -15.49 -44.93 6.78
N LYS A 102 -15.26 -44.84 5.46
CA LYS A 102 -15.80 -45.74 4.46
C LYS A 102 -14.97 -47.02 4.33
#